data_AF-A0A846CCC3-F1
#
_entry.id   AF-A0A846CCC3-F1
#
_cell.length_a   1.000
_cell.length_b   1.000
_cell.length_c   1.000
_cell.angle_alpha   90.00
_cell.angle_beta   90.00
_cell.angle_gamma   90.00
#
_symmetry.space_group_name_H-M   'P 1'
#
loop_
_entity.id
_entity.type
_entity.pdbx_description
1 polymer ?
#
loop_
_entity_poly.entity_id
_entity_poly.type
_entity_poly.pdbx_seq_one_letter_code
_entity_poly.pdbx_strand_id
1 'polypeptide(L)'
;MSSRSLRVAPEYLEKVKSAVKHNNFPSQKALASELGFSRSTIYNFLHGKPVYFLNFTEICEKLGLDWQAIAETPEKETEAEKTTYIKRPPIESICDETILQAGSLIRIKAPQKMGKTWLTNIILEQGKKHNYQTASINLLDTDTTDFKDLDKFLRLFCRGVGRELNVPKEILHESWDEEDSSKVNCKIYFEECLLPKGKHSAVSYKLSALTFSLANKSFIIQN
;
A
#
# COMPACT_ATOMS: atom_id res chain seq x y z
N MET A 1 -7.00 4.60 10.88
CA MET A 1 -7.86 3.45 10.59
C MET A 1 -7.91 3.30 9.07
N SER A 2 -7.59 2.12 8.54
CA SER A 2 -7.27 1.93 7.13
C SER A 2 -8.56 1.81 6.31
N SER A 3 -8.86 2.79 5.47
CA SER A 3 -9.98 2.77 4.50
C SER A 3 -9.71 1.86 3.29
N ARG A 4 -8.98 0.75 3.48
CA ARG A 4 -8.64 -0.19 2.39
C ARG A 4 -9.83 -1.11 2.10
N SER A 5 -10.03 -1.47 0.84
CA SER A 5 -10.89 -2.60 0.49
C SER A 5 -10.09 -3.90 0.54
N LEU A 6 -10.73 -4.97 1.01
CA LEU A 6 -10.19 -6.33 1.08
C LEU A 6 -11.02 -7.25 0.18
N ARG A 7 -10.42 -8.35 -0.27
CA ARG A 7 -11.13 -9.45 -0.94
C ARG A 7 -10.70 -10.78 -0.34
N VAL A 8 -11.57 -11.78 -0.41
CA VAL A 8 -11.27 -13.14 0.02
C VAL A 8 -10.34 -13.78 -1.01
N ALA A 9 -9.25 -14.41 -0.56
CA ALA A 9 -8.34 -15.10 -1.45
C ALA A 9 -9.04 -16.29 -2.16
N PRO A 10 -8.76 -16.55 -3.44
CA PRO A 10 -9.47 -17.55 -4.24
C PRO A 10 -9.55 -18.94 -3.58
N GLU A 11 -8.49 -19.35 -2.88
CA GLU A 11 -8.41 -20.65 -2.19
C GLU A 11 -9.38 -20.81 -1.01
N TYR A 12 -9.89 -19.70 -0.45
CA TYR A 12 -10.83 -19.74 0.68
C TYR A 12 -12.28 -19.49 0.29
N LEU A 13 -12.60 -19.23 -0.98
CA LEU A 13 -13.97 -18.93 -1.39
C LEU A 13 -14.98 -20.03 -1.02
N GLU A 14 -14.60 -21.30 -1.20
CA GLU A 14 -15.46 -22.43 -0.83
C GLU A 14 -15.60 -22.58 0.69
N LYS A 15 -14.54 -22.29 1.45
CA LYS A 15 -14.58 -22.26 2.93
C LYS A 15 -15.55 -21.17 3.40
N VAL A 16 -15.48 -19.98 2.83
CA VAL A 16 -16.36 -18.86 3.20
C VAL A 16 -17.82 -19.16 2.85
N LYS A 17 -18.10 -19.68 1.64
CA LYS A 17 -19.47 -20.09 1.27
C LYS A 17 -20.03 -21.18 2.18
N SER A 18 -19.19 -22.11 2.61
CA SER A 18 -19.57 -23.16 3.57
C SER A 18 -19.88 -22.57 4.94
N ALA A 19 -19.08 -21.60 5.41
CA ALA A 19 -19.30 -20.91 6.69
C ALA A 19 -20.66 -20.20 6.76
N VAL A 20 -21.15 -19.62 5.65
CA VAL A 20 -22.50 -19.03 5.60
C VAL A 20 -23.58 -20.07 5.90
N LYS A 21 -23.43 -21.28 5.36
CA LYS A 21 -24.39 -22.38 5.59
C LYS A 21 -24.32 -22.89 7.03
N HIS A 22 -23.11 -23.06 7.56
CA HIS A 22 -22.89 -23.56 8.93
C HIS A 22 -23.36 -22.60 10.02
N ASN A 23 -23.38 -21.29 9.74
CA ASN A 23 -23.94 -20.28 10.63
C ASN A 23 -25.45 -20.08 10.46
N ASN A 24 -26.16 -21.06 9.88
CA ASN A 24 -27.62 -21.08 9.72
C ASN A 24 -28.21 -19.90 8.91
N PHE A 25 -27.44 -19.30 7.99
CA PHE A 25 -27.99 -18.29 7.09
C PHE A 25 -28.61 -18.95 5.85
N PRO A 26 -29.94 -18.90 5.66
CA PRO A 26 -30.61 -19.57 4.55
C PRO A 26 -30.34 -18.91 3.20
N SER A 27 -29.86 -17.67 3.18
CA SER A 27 -29.51 -16.95 1.95
C SER A 27 -28.55 -15.78 2.20
N GLN A 28 -27.91 -15.30 1.12
CA GLN A 28 -27.13 -14.06 1.16
C GLN A 28 -27.96 -12.85 1.63
N LYS A 29 -29.26 -12.84 1.32
CA LYS A 29 -30.17 -11.77 1.75
C LYS A 29 -30.36 -11.80 3.26
N ALA A 30 -30.50 -12.99 3.87
CA ALA A 30 -30.64 -13.14 5.31
C ALA A 30 -29.39 -12.62 6.05
N LEU A 31 -28.20 -13.00 5.59
CA LEU A 31 -26.93 -12.50 6.15
C LEU A 31 -26.80 -10.97 5.98
N ALA A 32 -27.21 -10.43 4.83
CA ALA A 32 -27.16 -9.00 4.59
C ALA A 32 -28.11 -8.23 5.53
N SER A 33 -29.34 -8.72 5.70
CA SER A 33 -30.33 -8.12 6.59
C SER A 33 -29.89 -8.16 8.06
N GLU A 34 -29.30 -9.27 8.51
CA GLU A 34 -28.78 -9.42 9.88
C GLU A 34 -27.65 -8.42 10.20
N LEU A 35 -26.76 -8.19 9.23
CA LEU A 35 -25.61 -7.29 9.38
C LEU A 35 -25.91 -5.84 9.01
N GLY A 36 -27.12 -5.51 8.56
CA GLY A 36 -27.45 -4.17 8.07
C GLY A 36 -26.73 -3.78 6.77
N PHE A 37 -26.25 -4.75 5.99
CA PHE A 37 -25.56 -4.53 4.72
C PHE A 37 -26.47 -4.71 3.52
N SER A 38 -26.03 -4.18 2.36
CA SER A 38 -26.63 -4.53 1.09
C SER A 38 -26.33 -5.97 0.70
N ARG A 39 -27.25 -6.62 -0.02
CA ARG A 39 -27.02 -7.96 -0.59
C ARG A 39 -25.78 -7.98 -1.50
N SER A 40 -25.49 -6.88 -2.19
CA SER A 40 -24.31 -6.77 -3.07
C SER A 40 -22.99 -6.84 -2.31
N THR A 41 -22.92 -6.31 -1.08
CA THR A 41 -21.74 -6.44 -0.22
C THR A 41 -21.46 -7.91 0.13
N ILE A 42 -22.50 -8.65 0.53
CA ILE A 42 -22.38 -10.09 0.80
C ILE A 42 -22.02 -10.87 -0.48
N TYR A 43 -22.64 -10.52 -1.61
CA TYR A 43 -22.30 -11.13 -2.90
C TYR A 43 -20.82 -10.90 -3.24
N ASN A 44 -20.32 -9.66 -3.09
CA ASN A 44 -18.93 -9.33 -3.39
C ASN A 44 -17.97 -10.11 -2.50
N PHE A 45 -18.24 -10.18 -1.20
CA PHE A 45 -17.46 -10.96 -0.24
C PHE A 45 -17.35 -12.45 -0.65
N LEU A 46 -18.48 -13.08 -0.98
CA LEU A 46 -18.53 -14.51 -1.34
C LEU A 46 -17.93 -14.86 -2.72
N HIS A 47 -17.63 -13.85 -3.54
CA HIS A 47 -17.09 -14.02 -4.89
C HIS A 47 -15.68 -13.40 -5.04
N GLY A 48 -15.02 -13.05 -3.93
CA GLY A 48 -13.66 -12.51 -3.98
C GLY A 48 -13.56 -11.14 -4.65
N LYS A 49 -14.66 -10.36 -4.63
CA LYS A 49 -14.64 -8.96 -5.08
C LYS A 49 -14.26 -8.05 -3.92
N PRO A 50 -13.69 -6.86 -4.18
CA PRO A 50 -13.34 -5.91 -3.14
C PRO A 50 -14.55 -5.50 -2.29
N VAL A 51 -14.38 -5.51 -0.97
CA VAL A 51 -15.34 -5.10 0.06
C VAL A 51 -14.61 -4.19 1.05
N TYR A 52 -15.29 -3.15 1.54
CA TYR A 52 -14.71 -2.23 2.51
C TYR A 52 -14.20 -2.96 3.77
N PHE A 53 -13.06 -2.53 4.32
CA PHE A 53 -12.41 -3.19 5.47
C PHE A 53 -13.37 -3.49 6.62
N LEU A 54 -14.13 -2.50 7.10
CA LEU A 54 -15.08 -2.67 8.21
C LEU A 54 -16.13 -3.74 7.89
N ASN A 55 -16.72 -3.66 6.69
CA ASN A 55 -17.71 -4.65 6.25
C ASN A 55 -17.08 -6.05 6.16
N PHE A 56 -15.84 -6.15 5.67
CA PHE A 56 -15.13 -7.42 5.55
C PHE A 56 -14.89 -8.05 6.93
N THR A 57 -14.41 -7.27 7.90
CA THR A 57 -14.14 -7.75 9.25
C THR A 57 -15.42 -8.15 9.98
N GLU A 58 -16.49 -7.36 9.86
CA GLU A 58 -17.78 -7.67 10.50
C GLU A 58 -18.43 -8.94 9.92
N ILE A 59 -18.33 -9.14 8.60
CA ILE A 59 -18.79 -10.39 7.97
C ILE A 59 -17.97 -11.58 8.47
N CYS A 60 -16.64 -11.44 8.58
CA CYS A 60 -15.77 -12.51 9.08
C CYS A 60 -16.08 -12.87 10.54
N GLU A 61 -16.24 -11.86 11.40
CA GLU A 61 -16.60 -12.04 12.81
C GLU A 61 -17.93 -12.79 12.94
N LYS A 62 -18.96 -12.38 12.19
CA LYS A 62 -20.26 -13.06 12.21
C LYS A 62 -20.20 -14.50 11.73
N LEU A 63 -19.29 -14.81 10.82
CA LEU A 63 -19.11 -16.17 10.27
C LEU A 63 -18.10 -17.01 11.05
N GLY A 64 -17.46 -16.48 12.10
CA GLY A 64 -16.43 -17.16 12.87
C GLY A 64 -15.15 -17.41 12.08
N LEU A 65 -14.82 -16.51 11.14
CA LEU A 65 -13.64 -16.60 10.28
C LEU A 65 -12.57 -15.62 10.73
N ASP A 66 -11.32 -16.06 10.71
CA ASP A 66 -10.19 -15.15 10.85
C ASP A 66 -9.97 -14.40 9.52
N TRP A 67 -10.25 -13.09 9.54
CA TRP A 67 -10.13 -12.23 8.37
C TRP A 67 -8.69 -12.13 7.86
N GLN A 68 -7.67 -12.24 8.73
CA GLN A 68 -6.26 -12.18 8.32
C GLN A 68 -5.85 -13.44 7.56
N ALA A 69 -6.38 -14.60 7.97
CA ALA A 69 -6.09 -15.87 7.32
C ALA A 69 -6.72 -15.99 5.92
N ILE A 70 -7.90 -15.38 5.71
CA ILE A 70 -8.66 -15.54 4.46
C ILE A 70 -8.55 -14.35 3.49
N ALA A 71 -8.10 -13.19 3.96
CA ALA A 71 -7.92 -12.03 3.11
C ALA A 71 -6.78 -12.27 2.13
N GLU A 72 -6.97 -11.82 0.90
CA GLU A 72 -5.89 -11.72 -0.08
C GLU A 72 -5.03 -10.51 0.29
N THR A 73 -3.93 -10.77 0.99
CA THR A 73 -2.92 -9.76 1.30
C THR A 73 -1.94 -9.63 0.13
N PRO A 74 -1.35 -8.44 -0.08
CA PRO A 74 -0.31 -8.25 -1.11
C PRO A 74 0.93 -9.13 -0.87
N GLU A 75 1.08 -9.74 0.32
CA GLU A 75 2.14 -10.69 0.63
C GLU A 75 1.90 -12.08 0.01
N LYS A 76 0.65 -12.44 -0.28
CA LYS A 76 0.26 -13.70 -0.96
C LYS A 76 0.29 -13.60 -2.49
N GLU A 77 0.76 -12.50 -3.05
CA GLU A 77 1.08 -12.34 -4.48
C GLU A 77 2.33 -13.15 -4.85
N THR A 78 2.35 -14.45 -4.56
CA THR A 78 3.48 -15.34 -4.86
C THR A 78 3.22 -16.13 -6.15
N GLU A 79 4.22 -16.07 -7.03
CA GLU A 79 4.44 -16.83 -8.29
C GLU A 79 3.59 -16.49 -9.52
N ALA A 80 2.30 -16.18 -9.40
CA ALA A 80 1.45 -15.99 -10.59
C ALA A 80 1.83 -14.74 -11.43
N GLU A 81 2.37 -13.68 -10.82
CA GLU A 81 2.79 -12.49 -11.57
C GLU A 81 4.19 -12.58 -12.20
N LYS A 82 5.03 -13.55 -11.80
CA LYS A 82 6.36 -13.72 -12.41
C LYS A 82 6.30 -14.08 -13.90
N THR A 83 5.20 -14.69 -14.34
CA THR A 83 5.05 -15.24 -15.70
C THR A 83 4.49 -14.26 -16.73
N THR A 84 3.96 -13.10 -16.31
CA THR A 84 3.31 -12.14 -17.23
C THR A 84 4.22 -10.98 -17.67
N TYR A 85 5.38 -10.79 -17.02
CA TYR A 85 6.29 -9.72 -17.37
C TYR A 85 7.35 -10.15 -18.38
N ILE A 86 7.41 -9.43 -19.50
CA ILE A 86 8.46 -9.59 -20.50
C ILE A 86 9.65 -8.72 -20.06
N LYS A 87 10.78 -9.37 -19.73
CA LYS A 87 12.04 -8.67 -19.42
C LYS A 87 12.50 -7.83 -20.61
N ARG A 88 13.01 -6.63 -20.33
CA ARG A 88 13.47 -5.64 -21.29
C ARG A 88 14.89 -5.17 -20.95
N PRO A 89 15.91 -6.02 -21.13
CA PRO A 89 17.30 -5.58 -20.98
C PRO A 89 17.60 -4.35 -21.86
N PRO A 90 18.40 -3.38 -21.39
CA PRO A 90 19.14 -3.39 -20.12
C PRO A 90 18.36 -2.78 -18.94
N ILE A 91 17.06 -2.51 -19.06
CA ILE A 91 16.30 -1.68 -18.09
C ILE A 91 16.35 -2.28 -16.69
N GLU A 92 16.12 -3.59 -16.54
CA GLU A 92 16.15 -4.24 -15.23
C GLU A 92 17.54 -4.18 -14.61
N SER A 93 18.59 -4.47 -15.40
CA SER A 93 19.98 -4.40 -14.93
C SER A 93 20.36 -3.01 -14.43
N ILE A 94 19.98 -1.97 -15.18
CA ILE A 94 20.22 -0.58 -14.76
C ILE A 94 19.51 -0.28 -13.45
N CYS A 95 18.26 -0.74 -13.28
CA CYS A 95 17.53 -0.50 -12.04
C CYS A 95 18.14 -1.26 -10.85
N ASP A 96 18.58 -2.52 -11.07
CA ASP A 96 19.23 -3.37 -10.06
C ASP A 96 20.58 -2.78 -9.61
N GLU A 97 21.34 -2.17 -10.52
CA GLU A 97 22.58 -1.47 -10.16
C GLU A 97 22.31 -0.13 -9.47
N THR A 98 21.33 0.63 -9.98
CA THR A 98 21.01 1.97 -9.47
C THR A 98 20.44 1.90 -8.05
N ILE A 99 19.61 0.90 -7.73
CA ILE A 99 19.00 0.78 -6.40
C ILE A 99 20.03 0.55 -5.30
N LEU A 100 21.20 0.00 -5.63
CA LEU A 100 22.31 -0.22 -4.68
C LEU A 100 23.11 1.06 -4.41
N GLN A 101 23.00 2.07 -5.26
CA GLN A 101 23.66 3.35 -5.06
C GLN A 101 22.89 4.18 -4.03
N ALA A 102 23.55 4.56 -2.94
CA ALA A 102 22.96 5.42 -1.92
C ALA A 102 22.53 6.78 -2.52
N GLY A 103 21.33 7.24 -2.17
CA GLY A 103 20.79 8.52 -2.66
C GLY A 103 20.32 8.51 -4.12
N SER A 104 20.27 7.34 -4.77
CA SER A 104 19.80 7.24 -6.15
C SER A 104 18.29 7.44 -6.28
N LEU A 105 17.86 7.91 -7.46
CA LEU A 105 16.45 8.09 -7.80
C LEU A 105 16.12 7.37 -9.10
N ILE A 106 15.27 6.34 -9.01
CA ILE A 106 14.75 5.63 -10.18
C ILE A 106 13.36 6.16 -10.53
N ARG A 107 13.24 6.78 -11.70
CA ARG A 107 11.96 7.32 -12.18
C ARG A 107 11.42 6.49 -13.35
N ILE A 108 10.35 5.75 -13.10
CA ILE A 108 9.71 4.91 -14.13
C ILE A 108 8.52 5.66 -14.74
N LYS A 109 8.56 5.92 -16.06
CA LYS A 109 7.47 6.55 -16.83
C LYS A 109 7.00 5.63 -17.95
N ALA A 110 5.70 5.41 -18.03
CA ALA A 110 5.06 4.70 -19.16
C ALA A 110 3.52 4.85 -19.10
N PRO A 111 2.78 4.52 -20.17
CA PRO A 111 1.31 4.42 -20.19
C PRO A 111 0.73 3.31 -19.29
N GLN A 112 -0.54 3.37 -18.91
CA GLN A 112 -1.16 2.33 -18.07
C GLN A 112 -1.00 0.91 -18.65
N LYS A 113 -0.94 -0.11 -17.77
CA LYS A 113 -0.77 -1.55 -18.10
C LYS A 113 0.55 -1.97 -18.77
N MET A 114 1.57 -1.11 -18.77
CA MET A 114 2.90 -1.42 -19.34
C MET A 114 3.89 -2.08 -18.34
N GLY A 115 3.41 -2.74 -17.29
CA GLY A 115 4.30 -3.46 -16.34
C GLY A 115 5.12 -2.58 -15.38
N LYS A 116 4.76 -1.29 -15.20
CA LYS A 116 5.46 -0.39 -14.26
C LYS A 116 5.41 -0.87 -12.81
N THR A 117 4.22 -1.26 -12.36
CA THR A 117 4.01 -1.74 -10.99
C THR A 117 4.88 -2.95 -10.73
N TRP A 118 4.90 -3.89 -11.67
CA TRP A 118 5.73 -5.07 -11.61
C TRP A 118 7.22 -4.73 -11.54
N LEU A 119 7.74 -3.89 -12.46
CA LEU A 119 9.15 -3.48 -12.45
C LEU A 119 9.52 -2.81 -11.12
N THR A 120 8.62 -1.99 -10.57
CA THR A 120 8.83 -1.37 -9.26
C THR A 120 8.93 -2.40 -8.13
N ASN A 121 8.05 -3.41 -8.13
CA ASN A 121 8.07 -4.47 -7.11
C ASN A 121 9.39 -5.26 -7.18
N ILE A 122 9.87 -5.61 -8.38
CA ILE A 122 11.17 -6.30 -8.54
C ILE A 122 12.33 -5.46 -8.00
N ILE A 123 12.37 -4.16 -8.30
CA ILE A 123 13.42 -3.26 -7.79
C ILE A 123 13.41 -3.23 -6.25
N LEU A 124 12.21 -3.16 -5.64
CA LEU A 124 12.07 -3.19 -4.19
C LEU A 124 12.47 -4.55 -3.60
N GLU A 125 12.13 -5.67 -4.26
CA GLU A 125 12.58 -7.00 -3.85
C GLU A 125 14.10 -7.11 -3.87
N GLN A 126 14.77 -6.52 -4.87
CA GLN A 126 16.24 -6.48 -4.89
C GLN A 126 16.78 -5.68 -3.70
N GLY A 127 16.23 -4.50 -3.41
CA GLY A 127 16.58 -3.75 -2.20
C GLY A 127 16.44 -4.58 -0.92
N LYS A 128 15.32 -5.30 -0.75
CA LYS A 128 15.09 -6.18 0.40
C LYS A 128 16.13 -7.29 0.52
N LYS A 129 16.54 -7.91 -0.60
CA LYS A 129 17.62 -8.93 -0.60
C LYS A 129 18.96 -8.38 -0.12
N HIS A 130 19.19 -7.08 -0.31
CA HIS A 130 20.36 -6.37 0.21
C HIS A 130 20.13 -5.76 1.60
N ASN A 131 19.10 -6.24 2.33
CA ASN A 131 18.71 -5.81 3.68
C ASN A 131 18.27 -4.34 3.77
N TYR A 132 17.82 -3.74 2.67
CA TYR A 132 17.26 -2.39 2.72
C TYR A 132 15.84 -2.41 3.28
N GLN A 133 15.53 -1.40 4.09
CA GLN A 133 14.16 -1.10 4.47
C GLN A 133 13.46 -0.42 3.29
N THR A 134 12.26 -0.89 2.97
CA THR A 134 11.49 -0.40 1.81
C THR A 134 10.12 0.10 2.25
N ALA A 135 9.71 1.27 1.76
CA ALA A 135 8.36 1.81 1.97
C ALA A 135 7.65 2.01 0.62
N SER A 136 6.42 1.50 0.50
CA SER A 136 5.62 1.61 -0.72
C SER A 136 4.41 2.51 -0.53
N ILE A 137 4.48 3.75 -1.02
CA ILE A 137 3.35 4.70 -0.91
C ILE A 137 2.50 4.70 -2.17
N ASN A 138 1.20 4.45 -1.95
CA ASN A 138 0.18 4.61 -2.98
C ASN A 138 -0.56 5.94 -2.77
N LEU A 139 -0.48 6.84 -3.75
CA LEU A 139 -1.11 8.16 -3.73
C LEU A 139 -2.50 8.17 -4.41
N LEU A 140 -3.05 7.00 -4.72
CA LEU A 140 -4.40 6.88 -5.30
C LEU A 140 -5.53 7.03 -4.30
N ASP A 141 -5.24 6.77 -3.02
CA ASP A 141 -6.25 6.71 -1.96
C ASP A 141 -6.43 8.06 -1.24
N THR A 142 -5.77 9.12 -1.71
CA THR A 142 -5.83 10.48 -1.13
C THR A 142 -6.81 11.36 -1.90
N ASP A 143 -7.60 12.16 -1.20
CA ASP A 143 -8.56 13.06 -1.83
C ASP A 143 -7.85 14.12 -2.68
N THR A 144 -8.43 14.48 -3.82
CA THR A 144 -7.82 15.46 -4.75
C THR A 144 -7.55 16.84 -4.11
N THR A 145 -8.21 17.13 -3.00
CA THR A 145 -8.01 18.33 -2.19
C THR A 145 -6.68 18.33 -1.43
N ASP A 146 -6.15 17.16 -1.09
CA ASP A 146 -4.90 17.03 -0.33
C ASP A 146 -3.69 17.43 -1.17
N PHE A 147 -3.75 17.28 -2.50
CA PHE A 147 -2.69 17.73 -3.40
C PHE A 147 -2.64 19.24 -3.62
N LYS A 148 -3.67 19.98 -3.19
CA LYS A 148 -3.70 21.45 -3.29
C LYS A 148 -3.01 22.12 -2.10
N ASP A 149 -2.86 21.39 -0.99
CA ASP A 149 -2.29 21.88 0.25
C ASP A 149 -0.98 21.12 0.54
N LEU A 150 0.14 21.83 0.39
CA LEU A 150 1.46 21.22 0.58
C LEU A 150 1.67 20.71 2.01
N ASP A 151 1.13 21.38 3.01
CA ASP A 151 1.29 20.96 4.41
C ASP A 151 0.57 19.64 4.66
N LYS A 152 -0.70 19.57 4.25
CA LYS A 152 -1.48 18.32 4.35
C LYS A 152 -0.85 17.19 3.57
N PHE A 153 -0.38 17.46 2.35
CA PHE A 153 0.31 16.46 1.54
C PHE A 153 1.56 15.93 2.24
N LEU A 154 2.43 16.80 2.75
CA LEU A 154 3.68 16.38 3.40
C LEU A 154 3.42 15.61 4.69
N ARG A 155 2.43 16.01 5.49
CA ARG A 155 2.02 15.25 6.69
C ARG A 155 1.48 13.87 6.32
N LEU A 156 0.62 13.78 5.32
CA LEU A 156 0.09 12.50 4.83
C LEU A 156 1.20 11.61 4.27
N PHE A 157 2.15 12.19 3.53
CA PHE A 157 3.31 11.50 2.99
C PHE A 157 4.20 10.95 4.10
N CYS A 158 4.61 11.79 5.06
CA CYS A 158 5.41 11.36 6.22
C CYS A 158 4.72 10.25 7.00
N ARG A 159 3.41 10.41 7.28
CA ARG A 159 2.61 9.40 7.97
C ARG A 159 2.53 8.10 7.20
N GLY A 160 2.39 8.16 5.88
CA GLY A 160 2.37 6.98 5.01
C GLY A 160 3.68 6.22 5.09
N VAL A 161 4.81 6.93 4.96
CA VAL A 161 6.15 6.33 5.03
C VAL A 161 6.43 5.76 6.41
N GLY A 162 6.13 6.51 7.48
CA GLY A 162 6.28 6.04 8.86
C GLY A 162 5.50 4.76 9.12
N ARG A 163 4.24 4.68 8.66
CA ARG A 163 3.42 3.47 8.79
C ARG A 163 4.04 2.26 8.11
N GLU A 164 4.54 2.42 6.88
CA GLU A 164 5.17 1.32 6.13
C GLU A 164 6.50 0.87 6.76
N LEU A 165 7.23 1.79 7.41
CA LEU A 165 8.46 1.50 8.15
C LEU A 165 8.22 1.10 9.62
N ASN A 166 6.96 0.88 10.02
CA ASN A 166 6.55 0.54 11.38
C ASN A 166 7.00 1.55 12.45
N VAL A 167 7.08 2.82 12.08
CA VAL A 167 7.36 3.95 12.97
C VAL A 167 6.04 4.39 13.65
N PRO A 168 6.01 4.49 14.98
CA PRO A 168 4.84 4.98 15.71
C PRO A 168 4.36 6.34 15.19
N LYS A 169 3.03 6.52 15.14
CA LYS A 169 2.42 7.75 14.62
C LYS A 169 2.72 8.96 15.52
N GLU A 170 2.98 8.72 16.79
CA GLU A 170 3.27 9.69 17.83
C GLU A 170 4.57 10.45 17.51
N ILE A 171 5.58 9.76 16.98
CA ILE A 171 6.87 10.35 16.61
C ILE A 171 6.69 11.46 15.58
N LEU A 172 5.80 11.27 14.61
CA LEU A 172 5.51 12.31 13.61
C LEU A 172 4.82 13.54 14.24
N HIS A 173 4.00 13.34 15.27
CA HIS A 173 3.34 14.46 15.96
C HIS A 173 4.34 15.21 16.86
N GLU A 174 5.23 14.47 17.53
CA GLU A 174 6.26 15.04 18.41
C GLU A 174 7.34 15.79 17.62
N SER A 175 7.70 15.30 16.43
CA SER A 175 8.73 15.91 15.58
C SER A 175 8.22 17.06 14.72
N TRP A 176 6.92 17.36 14.74
CA TRP A 176 6.32 18.35 13.86
C TRP A 176 6.04 19.64 14.61
N ASP A 177 6.89 20.64 14.39
CA ASP A 177 6.74 21.96 14.98
C ASP A 177 5.80 22.82 14.12
N GLU A 178 4.79 23.45 14.73
CA GLU A 178 3.87 24.35 14.02
C GLU A 178 4.52 25.68 13.63
N GLU A 179 5.63 26.06 14.27
CA GLU A 179 6.43 27.24 13.90
C GLU A 179 7.28 26.99 12.63
N ASP A 180 7.64 25.72 12.38
CA ASP A 180 8.44 25.33 11.21
C ASP A 180 7.60 25.11 9.94
N SER A 181 8.21 25.38 8.79
CA SER A 181 7.58 25.05 7.51
C SER A 181 7.45 23.54 7.34
N SER A 182 6.37 23.11 6.69
CA SER A 182 6.11 21.69 6.39
C SER A 182 7.26 20.95 5.68
N LYS A 183 8.06 21.67 4.90
CA LYS A 183 9.27 21.14 4.25
C LYS A 183 10.41 20.87 5.23
N VAL A 184 10.58 21.76 6.22
CA VAL A 184 11.59 21.63 7.27
C VAL A 184 11.20 20.48 8.19
N ASN A 185 9.95 20.43 8.64
CA ASN A 185 9.41 19.31 9.42
C ASN A 185 9.55 17.97 8.69
N CYS A 186 9.20 17.92 7.40
CA CYS A 186 9.39 16.72 6.59
C CYS A 186 10.87 16.31 6.52
N LYS A 187 11.80 17.26 6.37
CA LYS A 187 13.24 16.96 6.33
C LYS A 187 13.70 16.36 7.67
N ILE A 188 13.38 17.03 8.79
CA ILE A 188 13.75 16.58 10.14
C ILE A 188 13.21 15.19 10.41
N TYR A 189 11.92 14.94 10.11
CA TYR A 189 11.32 13.63 10.30
C TYR A 189 12.06 12.52 9.53
N PHE A 190 12.47 12.79 8.29
CA PHE A 190 13.23 11.81 7.51
C PHE A 190 14.64 11.60 8.06
N GLU A 191 15.35 12.66 8.42
CA GLU A 191 16.75 12.60 8.88
C GLU A 191 16.89 12.05 10.31
N GLU A 192 15.95 12.34 11.19
CA GLU A 192 16.05 12.03 12.61
C GLU A 192 15.20 10.83 13.03
N CYS A 193 14.07 10.60 12.36
CA CYS A 193 13.13 9.55 12.74
C CYS A 193 13.13 8.34 11.80
N LEU A 194 13.19 8.56 10.48
CA LEU A 194 13.10 7.48 9.49
C LEU A 194 14.45 6.88 9.09
N LEU A 195 15.49 7.69 9.05
CA LEU A 195 16.85 7.31 8.71
C LEU A 195 17.68 7.25 9.99
N PRO A 196 17.63 6.15 10.77
CA PRO A 196 18.47 6.07 11.96
C PRO A 196 19.94 6.28 11.57
N LYS A 197 20.69 7.02 12.41
CA LYS A 197 22.14 7.23 12.27
C LYS A 197 22.88 5.89 12.48
N GLY A 198 22.83 5.01 11.49
CA GLY A 198 23.36 3.65 11.54
C GLY A 198 23.78 3.16 10.15
N LYS A 199 25.00 2.62 10.07
CA LYS A 199 25.66 2.14 8.86
C LYS A 199 24.75 1.14 8.12
N HIS A 200 24.44 1.41 6.85
CA HIS A 200 23.68 0.58 5.90
C HIS A 200 22.17 0.84 5.69
N SER A 201 21.60 1.99 6.07
CA SER A 201 20.24 2.35 5.64
C SER A 201 20.23 3.11 4.31
N ALA A 202 20.23 2.39 3.18
CA ALA A 202 19.72 2.96 1.94
C ALA A 202 18.19 2.80 1.98
N VAL A 203 17.47 3.91 2.09
CA VAL A 203 16.01 3.90 2.08
C VAL A 203 15.53 4.35 0.71
N SER A 204 14.89 3.44 -0.02
CA SER A 204 14.24 3.74 -1.29
C SER A 204 12.76 4.00 -1.04
N TYR A 205 12.30 5.21 -1.32
CA TYR A 205 10.89 5.62 -1.21
C TYR A 205 10.20 5.55 -2.57
N LYS A 206 9.05 4.87 -2.63
CA LYS A 206 8.19 4.81 -3.83
C LYS A 206 7.14 5.92 -3.80
N LEU A 207 7.09 6.78 -4.83
CA LEU A 207 5.88 7.50 -5.23
C LEU A 207 5.26 6.80 -6.45
N SER A 208 4.16 6.06 -6.28
CA SER A 208 3.37 5.63 -7.44
C SER A 208 2.42 6.75 -7.86
N ALA A 209 2.86 7.59 -8.79
CA ALA A 209 1.98 8.54 -9.48
C ALA A 209 1.29 7.84 -10.66
N LEU A 210 -0.02 7.58 -10.52
CA LEU A 210 -0.89 7.50 -11.69
C LEU A 210 -1.11 8.93 -12.17
N THR A 211 -0.67 9.21 -13.38
CA THR A 211 -0.81 10.50 -14.06
C THR A 211 -2.26 10.98 -14.01
N PHE A 212 -2.52 12.06 -13.28
CA PHE A 212 -3.47 13.07 -13.71
C PHE A 212 -2.68 14.25 -14.26
N SER A 213 -3.01 14.61 -15.51
CA SER A 213 -2.59 15.84 -16.14
C SER A 213 -3.17 17.01 -15.36
N LEU A 214 -2.32 17.75 -14.66
CA LEU A 214 -2.34 19.21 -14.54
C LEU A 214 -1.03 19.63 -13.88
N ALA A 215 -0.22 20.37 -14.65
CA ALA A 215 0.86 21.24 -14.19
C ALA A 215 1.80 20.71 -13.08
N ASN A 216 3.00 20.32 -13.54
CA ASN A 216 4.29 20.69 -12.96
C ASN A 216 4.57 20.54 -11.45
N LYS A 217 5.66 19.80 -11.21
CA LYS A 217 6.53 19.72 -10.02
C LYS A 217 6.03 18.83 -8.88
N SER A 218 6.83 17.79 -8.60
CA SER A 218 6.84 17.11 -7.30
C SER A 218 8.30 16.78 -6.95
N PHE A 219 8.65 17.04 -5.68
CA PHE A 219 9.94 17.47 -5.10
C PHE A 219 10.77 16.32 -4.44
N ILE A 220 12.13 16.38 -4.45
CA ILE A 220 13.15 16.57 -3.36
C ILE A 220 13.29 15.33 -2.41
N ILE A 221 14.46 14.78 -2.01
CA ILE A 221 15.60 15.31 -1.20
C ILE A 221 16.94 14.64 -1.60
N GLN A 222 18.01 15.44 -1.71
CA GLN A 222 19.41 15.02 -1.83
C GLN A 222 20.08 15.01 -0.46
N ASN A 223 21.12 14.17 -0.32
CA ASN A 223 22.35 14.54 0.42
C ASN A 223 23.44 14.86 -0.61
#